data_AF-A0A9D1UU34-F1
#
_entry.id   AF-A0A9D1UU34-F1
#
_cell.length_a   1.000
_cell.length_b   1.000
_cell.length_c   1.000
_cell.angle_alpha   90.00
_cell.angle_beta   90.00
_cell.angle_gamma   90.00
#
_symmetry.space_group_name_H-M   'P 1'
#
loop_
_entity.id
_entity.type
_entity.pdbx_description
1 polymer ?
#
loop_
_entity_poly.entity_id
_entity_poly.type
_entity_poly.pdbx_seq_one_letter_code
_entity_poly.pdbx_strand_id
1 'polypeptide(L)'
;DDPTADRHHSILQSLGLPTTYRDDRWNQLLEGIRRDKKNRGDQLRFVLLNGQGMPATVEIPDASILFATYQEIAESVSGTSVSL
;
A
#
# COMPACT_ATOMS: atom_id res chain seq x y z
N ASP A 1 -0.38 -11.76 8.88
CA ASP A 1 -0.45 -11.67 10.35
C ASP A 1 0.46 -10.55 10.82
N ASP A 2 0.14 -9.96 11.98
CA ASP A 2 0.82 -8.76 12.47
C ASP A 2 2.34 -8.93 12.60
N PRO A 3 2.88 -10.04 13.15
CA PRO A 3 4.33 -10.22 13.25
C PRO A 3 5.03 -10.24 11.89
N THR A 4 4.39 -10.78 10.84
CA THR A 4 4.94 -10.75 9.49
C THR A 4 4.88 -9.35 8.91
N ALA A 5 3.78 -8.61 9.10
CA ALA A 5 3.65 -7.22 8.65
C ALA A 5 4.72 -6.31 9.31
N ASP A 6 4.89 -6.42 10.62
CA ASP A 6 5.89 -5.67 11.40
C ASP A 6 7.32 -5.95 10.93
N ARG A 7 7.61 -7.21 10.56
CA ARG A 7 8.90 -7.58 10.00
C ARG A 7 9.16 -6.89 8.66
N HIS A 8 8.17 -6.79 7.78
CA HIS A 8 8.32 -6.06 6.52
C HIS A 8 8.60 -4.59 6.78
N HIS A 9 7.85 -3.97 7.70
CA HIS A 9 8.04 -2.58 8.08
C HIS A 9 9.45 -2.33 8.63
N SER A 10 9.91 -3.16 9.58
CA SER A 10 11.24 -3.05 10.19
C SER A 10 12.37 -3.19 9.17
N ILE A 11 12.25 -4.10 8.19
CA ILE A 11 13.25 -4.28 7.14
C ILE A 11 13.30 -3.05 6.23
N LEU A 12 12.15 -2.55 5.78
CA LEU A 12 12.10 -1.37 4.91
C LEU A 12 12.69 -0.13 5.61
N GLN A 13 12.35 0.08 6.88
CA GLN A 13 12.92 1.16 7.69
C GLN A 13 14.43 1.01 7.90
N SER A 14 14.93 -0.20 8.12
CA SER A 14 16.38 -0.44 8.28
C SER A 14 17.19 -0.08 7.03
N LEU A 15 16.55 -0.12 5.86
CA LEU A 15 17.13 0.27 4.58
C LEU A 15 16.92 1.77 4.26
N GLY A 16 16.27 2.52 5.16
CA GLY A 16 15.93 3.93 4.94
C GLY A 16 14.88 4.15 3.85
N LEU A 17 14.07 3.13 3.55
CA LEU A 17 13.00 3.25 2.55
C LEU A 17 11.75 3.85 3.20
N PRO A 18 11.01 4.72 2.47
CA PRO A 18 9.76 5.26 2.96
C PRO A 18 8.71 4.16 3.08
N THR A 19 8.06 4.08 4.25
CA THR A 19 6.99 3.11 4.55
C THR A 19 5.60 3.75 4.62
N THR A 20 5.52 5.08 4.54
CA THR A 20 4.27 5.85 4.51
C THR A 20 4.05 6.46 3.14
N TYR A 21 2.80 6.85 2.87
CA TYR A 21 2.45 7.58 1.65
C TYR A 21 1.62 8.81 2.00
N ARG A 22 1.64 9.83 1.13
CA ARG A 22 0.88 11.07 1.34
C ARG A 22 -0.61 10.80 1.32
N ASP A 23 -1.37 11.37 2.24
CA ASP A 23 -2.82 11.24 2.36
C ASP A 23 -3.64 11.97 1.26
N ASP A 24 -3.08 13.02 0.66
CA ASP A 24 -3.74 13.86 -0.35
C ASP A 24 -3.80 13.26 -1.77
N ARG A 25 -3.26 12.05 -1.97
CA ARG A 25 -3.01 11.48 -3.31
C ARG A 25 -3.83 10.25 -3.66
N TRP A 26 -4.81 9.89 -2.83
CA TRP A 26 -5.65 8.71 -3.05
C TRP A 26 -6.25 8.63 -4.46
N ASN A 27 -6.88 9.70 -4.95
CA ASN A 27 -7.56 9.66 -6.25
C ASN A 27 -6.59 9.40 -7.42
N GLN A 28 -5.41 10.02 -7.40
CA GLN A 28 -4.38 9.80 -8.43
C GLN A 28 -3.79 8.39 -8.34
N LEU A 29 -3.59 7.89 -7.12
CA LEU A 29 -3.14 6.52 -6.88
C LEU A 29 -4.16 5.50 -7.40
N LEU A 30 -5.45 5.71 -7.13
CA LEU A 30 -6.52 4.83 -7.59
C LEU A 30 -6.63 4.81 -9.13
N GLU A 31 -6.48 5.95 -9.80
CA GLU A 31 -6.42 6.00 -11.26
C GLU A 31 -5.22 5.23 -11.83
N GLY A 32 -4.05 5.36 -11.20
CA GLY A 32 -2.85 4.61 -11.55
C GLY A 32 -3.04 3.10 -11.37
N ILE A 33 -3.61 2.69 -10.23
CA ILE A 33 -3.93 1.29 -9.93
C ILE A 33 -4.88 0.74 -10.99
N ARG A 34 -5.96 1.45 -11.35
CA ARG A 34 -6.95 1.00 -12.36
C ARG A 34 -6.34 0.77 -13.74
N ARG A 35 -5.30 1.51 -14.11
CA ARG A 35 -4.59 1.36 -15.41
C ARG A 35 -3.55 0.23 -15.42
N ASP A 36 -3.23 -0.39 -14.29
CA ASP A 36 -2.24 -1.46 -14.23
C ASP A 36 -2.68 -2.67 -15.07
N LYS A 37 -1.72 -3.28 -15.79
CA LYS A 37 -1.97 -4.42 -16.69
C LYS A 37 -2.49 -5.66 -15.94
N LYS A 38 -2.32 -5.73 -14.62
CA LYS A 38 -2.91 -6.77 -13.78
C LYS A 38 -4.41 -6.58 -13.57
N ASN A 39 -5.04 -5.49 -14.00
CA ASN A 39 -6.50 -5.39 -13.96
C ASN A 39 -7.07 -5.75 -15.33
N ARG A 40 -7.84 -6.85 -15.41
CA ARG A 40 -8.63 -7.17 -16.61
C ARG A 40 -10.01 -6.54 -16.42
N GLY A 41 -10.26 -5.38 -17.04
CA GLY A 41 -11.51 -4.63 -16.84
C GLY A 41 -11.49 -3.81 -15.54
N ASP A 42 -12.62 -3.74 -14.84
CA ASP A 42 -12.80 -2.97 -13.60
C ASP A 42 -12.37 -3.73 -12.32
N GLN A 43 -11.85 -4.96 -12.46
CA GLN A 43 -11.43 -5.79 -11.33
C GLN A 43 -9.97 -5.52 -10.92
N LEU A 44 -9.80 -5.06 -9.68
CA LEU A 44 -8.50 -4.76 -9.09
C LEU A 44 -7.85 -6.05 -8.56
N ARG A 45 -6.65 -6.39 -9.04
CA ARG A 45 -5.91 -7.58 -8.58
C ARG A 45 -4.62 -7.21 -7.89
N PHE A 46 -4.47 -7.67 -6.65
CA PHE A 46 -3.30 -7.43 -5.81
C PHE A 46 -2.59 -8.75 -5.49
N VAL A 47 -1.29 -8.65 -5.25
CA VAL A 47 -0.52 -9.77 -4.68
C VAL A 47 -0.46 -9.53 -3.18
N LEU A 48 -1.10 -10.40 -2.41
CA LEU A 48 -1.09 -10.39 -0.96
C LEU A 48 -0.26 -11.56 -0.43
N LEU A 49 0.08 -11.50 0.85
CA LEU A 49 0.75 -12.59 1.55
C LEU A 49 -0.26 -13.29 2.45
N ASN A 50 -0.52 -14.57 2.18
CA ASN A 50 -1.29 -15.42 3.10
C ASN A 50 -0.45 -15.92 4.29
N GLY A 51 0.86 -15.73 4.19
CA GLY A 51 1.87 -16.07 5.18
C GLY A 51 3.26 -15.76 4.64
N GLN A 52 4.29 -15.88 5.48
CA GLN A 52 5.66 -15.63 5.05
C GLN A 52 6.05 -16.57 3.89
N GLY A 53 6.45 -15.99 2.76
CA GLY A 53 6.83 -16.76 1.56
C GLY A 53 5.64 -17.37 0.80
N MET A 54 4.40 -17.02 1.14
CA MET A 54 3.19 -17.53 0.50
C MET A 54 2.42 -16.41 -0.20
N PRO A 55 2.86 -15.99 -1.41
CA PRO A 55 2.15 -14.99 -2.19
C PRO A 55 0.89 -15.56 -2.84
N ALA A 56 -0.21 -14.82 -2.78
CA ALA A 56 -1.47 -15.14 -3.44
C ALA A 56 -1.96 -13.94 -4.26
N THR A 57 -2.52 -14.20 -5.43
CA THR A 57 -3.22 -13.16 -6.21
C THR A 57 -4.65 -13.09 -5.72
N VAL A 58 -5.06 -11.93 -5.20
CA VAL A 58 -6.37 -11.69 -4.63
C VAL A 58 -7.08 -10.63 -5.46
N GLU A 59 -8.32 -10.92 -5.84
CA GLU A 59 -9.20 -9.97 -6.49
C GLU A 59 -9.91 -9.15 -5.42
N ILE A 60 -9.80 -7.83 -5.51
CA ILE A 60 -10.44 -6.91 -4.58
C ILE A 60 -11.71 -6.39 -5.24
N PRO A 61 -12.89 -6.71 -4.68
CA PRO A 61 -14.17 -6.40 -5.31
C PRO A 61 -14.55 -4.92 -5.18
N ASP A 62 -13.99 -4.21 -4.18
CA ASP A 62 -14.33 -2.82 -3.90
C ASP A 62 -13.09 -1.99 -3.52
N ALA A 63 -12.97 -0.82 -4.13
CA ALA A 63 -11.93 0.16 -3.84
C ALA A 63 -12.03 0.73 -2.42
N SER A 64 -13.18 0.62 -1.74
CA SER A 64 -13.32 1.03 -0.33
C SER A 64 -12.37 0.28 0.60
N ILE A 65 -12.11 -1.01 0.34
CA ILE A 65 -11.17 -1.83 1.11
C ILE A 65 -9.76 -1.27 0.96
N LEU A 66 -9.36 -0.94 -0.27
CA LEU A 66 -8.07 -0.32 -0.55
C LEU A 66 -7.96 1.06 0.07
N PHE A 67 -9.06 1.82 0.11
CA PHE A 67 -9.07 3.13 0.75
C PHE A 67 -8.90 3.03 2.28
N ALA A 68 -9.49 2.01 2.91
CA ALA A 68 -9.29 1.76 4.33
C ALA A 68 -7.81 1.40 4.63
N THR A 69 -7.23 0.46 3.88
CA THR A 69 -5.81 0.10 4.03
C THR A 69 -4.88 1.26 3.71
N TYR A 70 -5.22 2.09 2.71
CA TYR A 70 -4.47 3.29 2.39
C TYR A 70 -4.46 4.27 3.56
N GLN A 71 -5.59 4.49 4.22
CA GLN A 71 -5.67 5.39 5.37
C GLN A 71 -4.80 4.92 6.55
N GLU A 72 -4.58 3.62 6.73
CA GLU A 72 -3.70 3.09 7.77
C GLU A 72 -2.21 3.48 7.56
N ILE A 73 -1.78 3.62 6.30
CA ILE A 73 -0.41 4.00 5.93
C ILE A 73 -0.27 5.46 5.49
N ALA A 74 -1.40 6.17 5.38
CA ALA A 74 -1.46 7.54 4.93
C ALA A 74 -0.94 8.44 6.04
N GLU A 75 0.15 9.13 5.77
CA GLU A 75 0.70 10.13 6.68
C GLU A 75 0.25 11.50 6.21
N SER A 76 -0.35 12.26 7.14
CA SER A 76 -0.67 13.66 6.88
C SER A 76 0.62 14.39 6.55
N VAL A 77 0.67 15.06 5.40
CA VAL A 77 1.82 15.85 5.01
C VAL A 77 1.89 17.11 5.89
N SER A 78 2.24 16.96 7.16
CA SER A 78 2.83 18.04 7.94
C SER A 78 4.26 18.14 7.44
N GLY A 79 4.52 19.15 6.61
CA GLY A 79 5.79 19.33 5.92
C GLY A 79 6.99 19.08 6.84
N THR A 80 7.65 17.94 6.66
CA THR A 80 8.92 17.67 7.33
C THR A 80 9.96 18.58 6.72
N SER A 81 10.16 19.70 7.41
CA SER A 81 11.43 20.41 7.47
C SER A 81 12.53 19.38 7.70
N VAL A 82 13.33 19.14 6.67
CA VAL A 82 14.63 18.49 6.86
C VAL A 82 15.50 19.52 7.56
N SER A 83 15.67 19.34 8.88
CA SER A 83 16.68 20.07 9.66
C SER A 83 18.07 19.56 9.26
N LEU A 84 18.99 20.52 9.15
CA LEU A 84 20.43 20.42 8.83
C LEU A 84 21.18 19.37 9.65
#